data_AF-A0A1I7IZI6-F1
#
_entry.id   AF-A0A1I7IZI6-F1
#
_cell.length_a   1.000
_cell.length_b   1.000
_cell.length_c   1.000
_cell.angle_alpha   90.00
_cell.angle_beta   90.00
_cell.angle_gamma   90.00
#
_symmetry.space_group_name_H-M   'P 1'
#
loop_
_entity.id
_entity.type
_entity.pdbx_description
1 polymer ?
#
loop_
_entity_poly.entity_id
_entity_poly.type
_entity_poly.pdbx_seq_one_letter_code
_entity_poly.pdbx_strand_id
1 'polypeptide(L)'
;MYSGLLIILLPLSLGYLIHLNNKSVLALVHELLNAMVYIILLLMGINLAMLENLGSNLLSILLYATTFFLCIFVFNMLALFLLDKRAPWIINTHKQVSPLSRLHMALDSVKLCSALIFGFIIGLTGWSWFHFSSNASKIVLIILLFLVGVQLRNNGMSLKQTLLNRRGTIVAIIVAVSSLLGGVLAAFLLGLPAKTGLAIASGYGWYSLSGILISDAYGPVLGSAAFFNDLVRELASIILIPILINRYRSTALGLTGATSIDFTLPILQRCGGAGIVPAAIVHGFILSLMTPLFIAFFTQ
;
A
#
# COMPACT_ATOMS: atom_id res chain seq x y z
N MET A 1 6.87 -16.06 -19.79
CA MET A 1 7.05 -16.36 -18.34
C MET A 1 7.98 -15.36 -17.65
N TYR A 2 9.20 -15.10 -18.13
CA TYR A 2 10.11 -14.11 -17.48
C TYR A 2 9.85 -12.63 -17.83
N SER A 3 9.06 -12.33 -18.87
CA SER A 3 8.87 -10.95 -19.36
C SER A 3 8.19 -10.03 -18.34
N GLY A 4 7.14 -10.47 -17.65
CA GLY A 4 6.42 -9.64 -16.67
C GLY A 4 7.28 -9.25 -15.46
N LEU A 5 8.07 -10.20 -14.94
CA LEU A 5 8.95 -9.93 -13.80
C LEU A 5 10.19 -9.13 -14.19
N LEU A 6 10.68 -9.27 -15.42
CA LEU A 6 11.67 -8.34 -15.98
C LEU A 6 11.11 -6.92 -16.11
N ILE A 7 9.87 -6.76 -16.58
CA ILE A 7 9.20 -5.45 -16.67
C ILE A 7 9.06 -4.78 -15.30
N ILE A 8 8.92 -5.57 -14.22
CA ILE A 8 8.81 -5.01 -12.86
C ILE A 8 10.20 -4.76 -12.23
N LEU A 9 11.06 -5.78 -12.22
CA LEU A 9 12.34 -5.73 -11.51
C LEU A 9 13.39 -4.87 -12.22
N LEU A 10 13.39 -4.81 -13.55
CA LEU A 10 14.42 -4.09 -14.30
C LEU A 10 14.31 -2.57 -14.08
N PRO A 11 13.15 -1.91 -14.26
CA PRO A 11 13.02 -0.48 -13.98
C PRO A 11 13.30 -0.15 -12.52
N LEU A 12 12.80 -0.98 -11.59
CA LEU A 12 13.04 -0.83 -10.15
C LEU A 12 14.54 -0.90 -9.82
N SER A 13 15.25 -1.89 -10.38
CA SER A 13 16.69 -2.07 -10.16
C SER A 13 17.50 -0.94 -10.79
N LEU A 14 17.18 -0.54 -12.02
CA LEU A 14 17.82 0.59 -12.68
C LEU A 14 17.63 1.90 -11.90
N GLY A 15 16.41 2.15 -11.41
CA GLY A 15 16.15 3.29 -10.55
C GLY A 15 16.95 3.24 -9.25
N TYR A 16 17.03 2.07 -8.61
CA TYR A 16 17.77 1.87 -7.37
C TYR A 16 19.29 2.12 -7.52
N LEU A 17 19.86 1.94 -8.70
CA LEU A 17 21.28 2.24 -8.95
C LEU A 17 21.58 3.75 -8.96
N ILE A 18 20.56 4.61 -9.11
CA ILE A 18 20.73 6.06 -9.20
C ILE A 18 20.77 6.66 -7.80
N HIS A 19 21.93 7.18 -7.43
CA HIS A 19 22.10 7.96 -6.20
C HIS A 19 22.02 9.46 -6.49
N LEU A 20 21.10 10.15 -5.82
CA LEU A 20 20.85 11.58 -5.96
C LEU A 20 21.27 12.30 -4.68
N ASN A 21 22.25 13.20 -4.78
CA ASN A 21 22.69 14.04 -3.66
C ASN A 21 21.91 15.37 -3.56
N ASN A 22 21.22 15.77 -4.64
CA ASN A 22 20.52 17.04 -4.70
C ASN A 22 19.08 16.91 -4.13
N LYS A 23 18.82 17.62 -3.02
CA LYS A 23 17.52 17.63 -2.35
C LYS A 23 16.36 18.11 -3.25
N SER A 24 16.61 19.05 -4.15
CA SER A 24 15.58 19.57 -5.06
C SER A 24 15.16 18.53 -6.11
N VAL A 25 16.12 17.74 -6.61
CA VAL A 25 15.82 16.64 -7.55
C VAL A 25 15.07 15.53 -6.84
N LEU A 26 15.42 15.23 -5.59
CA LEU A 26 14.67 14.26 -4.78
C LEU A 26 13.23 14.71 -4.50
N ALA A 27 13.02 16.01 -4.24
CA ALA A 27 11.68 16.59 -4.10
C ALA A 27 10.88 16.45 -5.41
N LEU A 28 11.49 16.73 -6.57
CA LEU A 28 10.87 16.52 -7.87
C LEU A 28 10.49 15.05 -8.11
N VAL A 29 11.36 14.09 -7.75
CA VAL A 29 11.04 12.65 -7.84
C VAL A 29 9.82 12.31 -6.99
N HIS A 30 9.72 12.88 -5.79
CA HIS A 30 8.55 12.68 -4.93
C HIS A 30 7.27 13.30 -5.51
N GLU A 31 7.34 14.50 -6.06
CA GLU A 31 6.21 15.13 -6.76
C GLU A 31 5.76 14.33 -7.99
N LEU A 32 6.71 13.84 -8.79
CA LEU A 32 6.43 12.98 -9.94
C LEU A 32 5.80 11.66 -9.52
N LEU A 33 6.26 11.03 -8.44
CA LEU A 33 5.63 9.84 -7.88
C LEU A 33 4.17 10.11 -7.50
N ASN A 34 3.92 11.20 -6.77
CA ASN A 34 2.56 11.60 -6.41
C ASN A 34 1.70 11.83 -7.67
N ALA A 35 2.23 12.54 -8.67
CA ALA A 35 1.53 12.75 -9.94
C ALA A 35 1.24 11.43 -10.68
N MET A 36 2.18 10.48 -10.69
CA MET A 36 1.97 9.14 -11.26
C MET A 36 0.83 8.42 -10.54
N VAL A 37 0.71 8.51 -9.22
CA VAL A 37 -0.42 7.93 -8.49
C VAL A 37 -1.75 8.48 -8.99
N TYR A 38 -1.89 9.80 -9.15
CA TYR A 38 -3.11 10.40 -9.69
C TYR A 38 -3.43 9.93 -11.11
N ILE A 39 -2.43 9.85 -11.99
CA ILE A 39 -2.60 9.36 -13.36
C ILE A 39 -3.06 7.89 -13.35
N ILE A 40 -2.46 7.06 -12.51
CA ILE A 40 -2.81 5.64 -12.38
C ILE A 40 -4.25 5.47 -11.91
N LEU A 41 -4.68 6.23 -10.90
CA LEU A 41 -6.05 6.17 -10.41
C LEU A 41 -7.05 6.62 -11.48
N LEU A 42 -6.71 7.64 -12.25
CA LEU A 42 -7.51 8.09 -13.37
C LEU A 42 -7.62 6.99 -14.45
N LEU A 43 -6.50 6.38 -14.86
CA LEU A 43 -6.49 5.27 -15.82
C LEU A 43 -7.25 4.03 -15.30
N MET A 44 -7.10 3.70 -14.02
CA MET A 44 -7.85 2.61 -13.39
C MET A 44 -9.36 2.88 -13.43
N GLY A 45 -9.77 4.12 -13.15
CA GLY A 45 -11.17 4.54 -13.24
C GLY A 45 -11.72 4.41 -14.66
N ILE A 46 -10.97 4.88 -15.66
CA ILE A 46 -11.33 4.74 -17.08
C ILE A 46 -11.48 3.26 -17.45
N ASN A 47 -10.49 2.43 -17.11
CA ASN A 47 -10.52 1.00 -17.41
C ASN A 47 -11.71 0.29 -16.75
N LEU A 48 -12.09 0.71 -15.53
CA LEU A 48 -13.27 0.19 -14.84
C LEU A 48 -14.56 0.54 -15.58
N ALA A 49 -14.66 1.78 -16.07
CA ALA A 49 -15.84 2.28 -16.78
C ALA A 49 -16.06 1.59 -18.14
N MET A 50 -14.99 1.11 -18.77
CA MET A 50 -15.03 0.40 -20.05
C MET A 50 -15.28 -1.11 -19.90
N LEU A 51 -15.44 -1.63 -18.67
CA LEU A 51 -15.75 -3.04 -18.47
C LEU A 51 -17.16 -3.37 -18.96
N GLU A 52 -17.29 -4.47 -19.69
CA GLU A 52 -18.59 -5.07 -19.94
C GLU A 52 -19.23 -5.50 -18.61
N ASN A 53 -20.56 -5.44 -18.50
CA ASN A 53 -21.29 -5.81 -17.27
C ASN A 53 -20.84 -5.05 -16.00
N LEU A 54 -20.65 -3.73 -16.11
CA LEU A 54 -20.28 -2.79 -15.05
C LEU A 54 -20.86 -3.11 -13.67
N GLY A 55 -22.18 -3.32 -13.57
CA GLY A 55 -22.84 -3.59 -12.29
C GLY A 55 -22.31 -4.85 -11.59
N SER A 56 -22.13 -5.93 -12.33
CA SER A 56 -21.58 -7.19 -11.80
C SER A 56 -20.12 -7.06 -11.39
N ASN A 57 -19.33 -6.29 -12.14
CA ASN A 57 -17.92 -6.03 -11.85
C ASN A 57 -17.74 -5.13 -10.63
N LEU A 58 -18.55 -4.07 -10.47
CA LEU A 58 -18.55 -3.24 -9.26
C LEU A 58 -18.89 -4.06 -8.00
N LEU A 59 -19.90 -4.93 -8.09
CA LEU A 59 -20.26 -5.80 -6.97
C LEU A 59 -19.11 -6.77 -6.64
N SER A 60 -18.47 -7.34 -7.66
CA SER A 60 -17.30 -8.22 -7.49
C SER A 60 -16.14 -7.49 -6.83
N ILE A 61 -15.84 -6.26 -7.23
CA ILE A 61 -14.79 -5.42 -6.61
C ILE A 61 -15.09 -5.21 -5.13
N LEU A 62 -16.32 -4.85 -4.79
CA LEU A 62 -16.73 -4.62 -3.40
C LEU A 62 -16.60 -5.91 -2.57
N LEU A 63 -17.08 -7.04 -3.10
CA LEU A 63 -17.00 -8.35 -2.46
C LEU A 63 -15.55 -8.76 -2.22
N TYR A 64 -14.70 -8.66 -3.26
CA TYR A 64 -13.29 -9.00 -3.17
C TYR A 64 -12.55 -8.08 -2.20
N ALA A 65 -12.65 -6.76 -2.36
CA ALA A 65 -11.99 -5.79 -1.50
C ALA A 65 -12.36 -5.99 -0.02
N THR A 66 -13.65 -6.16 0.27
CA THR A 66 -14.14 -6.34 1.64
C THR A 66 -13.65 -7.66 2.23
N THR A 67 -13.71 -8.75 1.46
CA THR A 67 -13.28 -10.07 1.95
C THR A 67 -11.78 -10.11 2.21
N PHE A 68 -10.97 -9.58 1.29
CA PHE A 68 -9.53 -9.44 1.48
C PHE A 68 -9.21 -8.56 2.69
N PHE A 69 -9.86 -7.39 2.78
CA PHE A 69 -9.67 -6.46 3.90
C PHE A 69 -9.97 -7.15 5.23
N LEU A 70 -11.15 -7.74 5.40
CA LEU A 70 -11.54 -8.38 6.66
C LEU A 70 -10.59 -9.51 7.05
N CYS A 71 -10.24 -10.40 6.12
CA CYS A 71 -9.35 -11.53 6.42
C CYS A 71 -7.94 -11.05 6.79
N ILE A 72 -7.34 -10.18 5.97
CA ILE A 72 -5.98 -9.65 6.21
C ILE A 72 -5.96 -8.83 7.50
N PHE A 73 -6.95 -7.97 7.71
CA PHE A 73 -7.02 -7.09 8.86
C PHE A 73 -7.18 -7.87 10.17
N VAL A 74 -8.06 -8.87 10.21
CA VAL A 74 -8.27 -9.72 11.39
C VAL A 74 -6.99 -10.51 11.71
N PHE A 75 -6.35 -11.12 10.71
CA PHE A 75 -5.10 -11.87 10.93
C PHE A 75 -3.98 -10.96 11.45
N ASN A 76 -3.81 -9.78 10.87
CA ASN A 76 -2.84 -8.79 11.34
C ASN A 76 -3.15 -8.36 12.77
N MET A 77 -4.40 -8.03 13.08
CA MET A 77 -4.81 -7.60 14.41
C MET A 77 -4.57 -8.69 15.45
N LEU A 78 -4.93 -9.95 15.16
CA LEU A 78 -4.71 -11.09 16.07
C LEU A 78 -3.22 -11.35 16.30
N ALA A 79 -2.41 -11.39 15.24
CA ALA A 79 -0.98 -11.66 15.33
C ALA A 79 -0.24 -10.57 16.11
N LEU A 80 -0.57 -9.30 15.86
CA LEU A 80 0.04 -8.16 16.55
C LEU A 80 -0.44 -8.03 17.99
N PHE A 81 -1.71 -8.32 18.26
CA PHE A 81 -2.23 -8.34 19.62
C PHE A 81 -1.55 -9.44 20.45
N LEU A 82 -1.30 -10.60 19.85
CA LEU A 82 -0.52 -11.67 20.48
C LEU A 82 0.92 -11.23 20.76
N LEU A 83 1.54 -10.48 19.84
CA LEU A 83 2.86 -9.90 20.05
C LEU A 83 2.86 -8.90 21.22
N ASP A 84 1.88 -8.00 21.29
CA ASP A 84 1.78 -7.03 22.39
C ASP A 84 1.55 -7.73 23.73
N LYS A 85 0.83 -8.86 23.77
CA LYS A 85 0.70 -9.69 24.98
C LYS A 85 1.99 -10.41 25.38
N ARG A 86 2.72 -10.97 24.41
CA ARG A 86 3.92 -11.78 24.69
C ARG A 86 5.17 -10.95 24.95
N ALA A 87 5.29 -9.80 24.29
CA ALA A 87 6.44 -8.92 24.40
C ALA A 87 5.95 -7.47 24.41
N PRO A 88 5.35 -6.98 25.51
CA PRO A 88 4.73 -5.67 25.56
C PRO A 88 5.74 -4.55 25.30
N TRP A 89 5.36 -3.58 24.46
CA TRP A 89 6.17 -2.39 24.22
C TRP A 89 5.81 -1.28 25.19
N ILE A 90 6.38 -1.35 26.38
CA ILE A 90 6.11 -0.42 27.49
C ILE A 90 6.97 0.84 27.32
N ILE A 91 6.32 1.98 27.06
CA ILE A 91 6.91 3.32 27.15
C ILE A 91 5.94 4.15 28.01
N ASN A 92 6.47 5.04 28.85
CA ASN A 92 5.67 5.98 29.65
C ASN A 92 4.56 6.63 28.81
N THR A 93 3.36 6.69 29.38
CA THR A 93 2.17 7.26 28.73
C THR A 93 2.47 8.67 28.26
N HIS A 94 2.54 8.86 26.94
CA HIS A 94 2.67 10.16 26.34
C HIS A 94 1.31 10.86 26.40
N LYS A 95 1.24 12.10 26.91
CA LYS A 95 0.02 12.90 26.81
C LYS A 95 -0.29 13.08 25.33
N GLN A 96 -1.36 12.47 24.85
CA GLN A 96 -1.78 12.61 23.46
C GLN A 96 -2.06 14.09 23.20
N VAL A 97 -1.28 14.69 22.30
CA VAL A 97 -1.62 16.00 21.76
C VAL A 97 -2.84 15.78 20.88
N SER A 98 -3.88 16.61 21.02
CA SER A 98 -5.10 16.49 20.22
C SER A 98 -4.74 16.35 18.73
N PRO A 99 -5.30 15.37 18.02
CA PRO A 99 -5.00 15.23 16.61
C PRO A 99 -5.48 16.50 15.89
N LEU A 100 -4.70 17.01 14.94
CA LEU A 100 -5.27 17.85 13.88
C LEU A 100 -6.44 17.06 13.27
N SER A 101 -7.52 17.77 12.91
CA SER A 101 -8.80 17.21 12.46
C SER A 101 -8.58 15.92 11.65
N ARG A 102 -8.89 14.76 12.28
CA ARG A 102 -8.77 13.41 11.68
C ARG A 102 -9.40 13.37 10.28
N LEU A 103 -10.45 14.18 10.13
CA LEU A 103 -11.15 14.45 8.90
C LEU A 103 -10.20 14.93 7.80
N HIS A 104 -9.27 15.86 8.05
CA HIS A 104 -8.36 16.37 7.03
C HIS A 104 -7.41 15.30 6.48
N MET A 105 -6.84 14.45 7.35
CA MET A 105 -5.94 13.38 6.88
C MET A 105 -6.71 12.26 6.17
N ALA A 106 -7.88 11.88 6.70
CA ALA A 106 -8.76 10.96 5.98
C ALA A 106 -9.26 11.56 4.65
N LEU A 107 -9.49 12.87 4.60
CA LEU A 107 -9.83 13.59 3.38
C LEU A 107 -8.69 13.53 2.37
N ASP A 108 -7.42 13.54 2.78
CA ASP A 108 -6.30 13.39 1.86
C ASP A 108 -6.27 12.01 1.18
N SER A 109 -6.55 10.93 1.92
CA SER A 109 -6.75 9.59 1.33
C SER A 109 -8.01 9.53 0.46
N VAL A 110 -9.09 10.23 0.84
CA VAL A 110 -10.33 10.32 0.05
C VAL A 110 -10.15 11.15 -1.22
N LYS A 111 -9.27 12.16 -1.25
CA LYS A 111 -8.92 12.91 -2.47
C LYS A 111 -8.34 11.99 -3.54
N LEU A 112 -7.67 10.90 -3.18
CA LEU A 112 -7.22 9.92 -4.16
C LEU A 112 -8.40 9.15 -4.78
N CYS A 113 -9.46 8.89 -4.01
CA CYS A 113 -10.69 8.34 -4.57
C CYS A 113 -11.37 9.27 -5.57
N SER A 114 -11.24 10.59 -5.40
CA SER A 114 -11.85 11.53 -6.35
C SER A 114 -11.19 11.42 -7.73
N ALA A 115 -9.88 11.17 -7.81
CA ALA A 115 -9.18 10.93 -9.07
C ALA A 115 -9.68 9.65 -9.78
N LEU A 116 -9.94 8.59 -9.02
CA LEU A 116 -10.55 7.36 -9.53
C LEU A 116 -11.96 7.61 -10.08
N ILE A 117 -12.81 8.30 -9.30
CA ILE A 117 -14.18 8.64 -9.71
C ILE A 117 -14.16 9.53 -10.95
N PHE A 118 -13.26 10.50 -11.01
CA PHE A 118 -13.09 11.38 -12.16
C PHE A 118 -12.68 10.59 -13.40
N GLY A 119 -11.71 9.67 -13.28
CA GLY A 119 -11.35 8.74 -14.34
C GLY A 119 -12.53 7.86 -14.78
N PHE A 120 -13.32 7.36 -13.84
CA PHE A 120 -14.52 6.57 -14.13
C PHE A 120 -15.55 7.36 -14.92
N ILE A 121 -15.86 8.60 -14.51
CA ILE A 121 -16.78 9.49 -15.23
C ILE A 121 -16.27 9.78 -16.64
N ILE A 122 -14.97 10.05 -16.80
CA ILE A 122 -14.36 10.22 -18.12
C ILE A 122 -14.53 8.96 -18.97
N GLY A 123 -14.27 7.78 -18.41
CA GLY A 123 -14.40 6.52 -19.15
C GLY A 123 -15.83 6.24 -19.62
N LEU A 124 -16.85 6.65 -18.85
CA LEU A 124 -18.27 6.53 -19.25
C LEU A 124 -18.62 7.36 -20.50
N THR A 125 -17.85 8.40 -20.83
CA THR A 125 -18.10 9.21 -22.04
C THR A 125 -17.82 8.46 -23.34
N GLY A 126 -17.15 7.29 -23.29
CA GLY A 126 -16.91 6.45 -24.47
C GLY A 126 -15.97 7.07 -25.51
N TRP A 127 -15.18 8.09 -25.13
CA TRP A 127 -14.32 8.79 -26.08
C TRP A 127 -13.20 7.88 -26.60
N SER A 128 -13.11 7.74 -27.92
CA SER A 128 -12.26 6.76 -28.62
C SER A 128 -10.76 6.92 -28.38
N TRP A 129 -10.31 8.10 -27.93
CA TRP A 129 -8.90 8.36 -27.57
C TRP A 129 -8.42 7.46 -26.41
N PHE A 130 -9.32 6.98 -25.55
CA PHE A 130 -8.97 6.20 -24.37
C PHE A 130 -8.75 4.70 -24.63
N HIS A 131 -8.96 4.19 -25.85
CA HIS A 131 -8.59 2.82 -26.20
C HIS A 131 -7.07 2.56 -26.14
N PHE A 132 -6.24 3.61 -26.11
CA PHE A 132 -4.79 3.51 -25.85
C PHE A 132 -4.42 3.28 -24.36
N SER A 133 -5.41 3.20 -23.46
CA SER A 133 -5.21 3.09 -22.00
C SER A 133 -4.33 1.91 -21.56
N SER A 134 -4.42 0.75 -22.23
CA SER A 134 -3.65 -0.45 -21.81
C SER A 134 -2.14 -0.27 -21.99
N ASN A 135 -1.70 0.27 -23.14
CA ASN A 135 -0.27 0.55 -23.37
C ASN A 135 0.21 1.74 -22.53
N ALA A 136 -0.64 2.76 -22.34
CA ALA A 136 -0.33 3.90 -21.47
C ALA A 136 -0.11 3.45 -20.02
N SER A 137 -0.96 2.55 -19.50
CA SER A 137 -0.85 2.01 -18.13
C SER A 137 0.47 1.28 -17.91
N LYS A 138 0.95 0.52 -18.90
CA LYS A 138 2.25 -0.17 -18.84
C LYS A 138 3.43 0.79 -18.81
N ILE A 139 3.40 1.85 -19.64
CA ILE A 139 4.45 2.87 -19.64
C ILE A 139 4.49 3.61 -18.30
N VAL A 140 3.31 4.01 -17.80
CA VAL A 140 3.17 4.67 -16.50
C VAL A 140 3.68 3.76 -15.37
N LEU A 141 3.39 2.45 -15.42
CA LEU A 141 3.92 1.48 -14.47
C LEU A 141 5.45 1.42 -14.49
N ILE A 142 6.06 1.34 -15.68
CA ILE A 142 7.53 1.28 -15.82
C ILE A 142 8.18 2.54 -15.25
N ILE A 143 7.64 3.72 -15.55
CA ILE A 143 8.12 5.00 -15.02
C ILE A 143 7.95 5.05 -13.50
N LEU A 144 6.78 4.66 -12.99
CA LEU A 144 6.51 4.59 -11.55
C LEU A 144 7.54 3.70 -10.85
N LEU A 145 7.77 2.48 -11.35
CA LEU A 145 8.71 1.53 -10.75
C LEU A 145 10.15 2.05 -10.77
N PHE A 146 10.54 2.72 -11.85
CA PHE A 146 11.84 3.39 -11.93
C PHE A 146 11.98 4.49 -10.86
N LEU A 147 10.99 5.38 -10.75
CA LEU A 147 10.98 6.44 -9.74
C LEU A 147 10.95 5.87 -8.31
N VAL A 148 10.20 4.80 -8.08
CA VAL A 148 10.19 4.07 -6.80
C VAL A 148 11.58 3.51 -6.50
N GLY A 149 12.27 2.93 -7.48
CA GLY A 149 13.65 2.48 -7.33
C GLY A 149 14.58 3.60 -6.88
N VAL A 150 14.50 4.75 -7.54
CA VAL A 150 15.26 5.96 -7.17
C VAL A 150 14.93 6.39 -5.74
N GLN A 151 13.65 6.44 -5.38
CA GLN A 151 13.21 6.84 -4.05
C GLN A 151 13.71 5.87 -2.97
N LEU A 152 13.61 4.56 -3.20
CA LEU A 152 14.08 3.53 -2.28
C LEU A 152 15.58 3.65 -2.01
N ARG A 153 16.39 3.95 -3.03
CA ARG A 153 17.84 4.19 -2.88
C ARG A 153 18.15 5.43 -2.06
N ASN A 154 17.40 6.50 -2.29
CA ASN A 154 17.70 7.83 -1.79
C ASN A 154 16.93 8.21 -0.51
N ASN A 155 15.98 7.39 -0.07
CA ASN A 155 15.31 7.51 1.24
C ASN A 155 16.26 7.27 2.44
N GLY A 156 17.56 7.10 2.20
CA GLY A 156 18.62 7.41 3.17
C GLY A 156 18.72 6.47 4.37
N MET A 157 17.86 5.45 4.48
CA MET A 157 18.05 4.39 5.47
C MET A 157 19.09 3.41 4.94
N SER A 158 20.31 3.46 5.49
CA SER A 158 21.23 2.34 5.27
C SER A 158 20.56 1.05 5.77
N LEU A 159 20.62 -0.05 5.02
CA LEU A 159 20.12 -1.37 5.48
C LEU A 159 20.59 -1.69 6.92
N LYS A 160 21.78 -1.21 7.29
CA LYS A 160 22.35 -1.30 8.65
C LYS A 160 21.55 -0.53 9.70
N GLN A 161 21.08 0.68 9.42
CA GLN A 161 20.21 1.48 10.30
C GLN A 161 18.76 0.96 10.33
N THR A 162 18.28 0.36 9.24
CA THR A 162 16.96 -0.30 9.20
C THR A 162 16.91 -1.53 10.11
N LEU A 163 18.01 -2.30 10.19
CA LEU A 163 18.14 -3.45 11.11
C LEU A 163 18.38 -3.04 12.57
N LEU A 164 18.69 -1.76 12.86
CA LEU A 164 18.95 -1.27 14.21
C LEU A 164 17.66 -1.16 15.05
N ASN A 165 16.50 -0.93 14.44
CA ASN A 165 15.23 -0.96 15.17
C ASN A 165 14.59 -2.35 15.16
N ARG A 166 15.03 -3.20 16.08
CA ARG A 166 14.52 -4.58 16.24
C ARG A 166 13.00 -4.64 16.33
N ARG A 167 12.36 -3.64 16.94
CA ARG A 167 10.91 -3.66 17.12
C ARG A 167 10.14 -3.40 15.83
N GLY A 168 10.56 -2.40 15.04
CA GLY A 168 9.98 -2.14 13.72
C GLY A 168 10.12 -3.35 12.77
N THR A 169 11.29 -4.00 12.79
CA THR A 169 11.54 -5.22 12.00
C THR A 169 10.62 -6.38 12.39
N ILE A 170 10.47 -6.65 13.70
CA ILE A 170 9.58 -7.71 14.19
C ILE A 170 8.13 -7.46 13.76
N VAL A 171 7.66 -6.22 13.91
CA VAL A 171 6.29 -5.84 13.51
C VAL A 171 6.10 -5.99 12.00
N ALA A 172 7.08 -5.59 11.18
CA ALA A 172 7.01 -5.77 9.73
C ALA A 172 6.93 -7.24 9.31
N ILE A 173 7.78 -8.10 9.87
CA ILE A 173 7.78 -9.53 9.55
C ILE A 173 6.46 -10.18 9.96
N ILE A 174 5.94 -9.84 11.14
CA ILE A 174 4.66 -10.36 11.61
C ILE A 174 3.54 -9.94 10.66
N VAL A 175 3.43 -8.65 10.33
CA VAL A 175 2.43 -8.13 9.38
C VAL A 175 2.55 -8.80 8.02
N ALA A 176 3.76 -8.98 7.52
CA ALA A 176 3.98 -9.63 6.23
C ALA A 176 3.42 -11.06 6.24
N VAL A 177 3.81 -11.87 7.22
CA VAL A 177 3.37 -13.26 7.33
C VAL A 177 1.88 -13.37 7.60
N SER A 178 1.33 -12.59 8.54
CA SER A 178 -0.10 -12.64 8.86
C SER A 178 -0.98 -12.14 7.72
N SER A 179 -0.52 -11.14 6.95
CA SER A 179 -1.24 -10.67 5.76
C SER A 179 -1.29 -11.76 4.69
N LEU A 180 -0.17 -12.47 4.43
CA LEU A 180 -0.15 -13.56 3.47
C LEU A 180 -1.13 -14.69 3.86
N LEU A 181 -1.19 -15.04 5.14
CA LEU A 181 -2.16 -16.03 5.64
C LEU A 181 -3.61 -15.55 5.46
N GLY A 182 -3.89 -14.28 5.80
CA GLY A 182 -5.20 -13.67 5.57
C GLY A 182 -5.58 -13.61 4.08
N GLY A 183 -4.62 -13.35 3.20
CA GLY A 183 -4.79 -13.35 1.75
C GLY A 183 -5.12 -14.74 1.18
N VAL A 184 -4.43 -15.78 1.65
CA VAL A 184 -4.74 -17.17 1.26
C VAL A 184 -6.15 -17.56 1.70
N LEU A 185 -6.55 -17.20 2.92
CA LEU A 185 -7.90 -17.45 3.40
C LEU A 185 -8.94 -16.70 2.57
N ALA A 186 -8.73 -15.42 2.29
CA ALA A 186 -9.63 -14.64 1.44
C ALA A 186 -9.76 -15.23 0.03
N ALA A 187 -8.64 -15.65 -0.58
CA ALA A 187 -8.68 -16.32 -1.89
C ALA A 187 -9.49 -17.62 -1.83
N PHE A 188 -9.29 -18.44 -0.79
CA PHE A 188 -10.07 -19.67 -0.60
C PHE A 188 -11.58 -19.39 -0.47
N LEU A 189 -11.97 -18.40 0.33
CA LEU A 189 -13.37 -18.01 0.52
C LEU A 189 -14.02 -17.49 -0.77
N LEU A 190 -13.23 -16.87 -1.64
CA LEU A 190 -13.68 -16.31 -2.92
C LEU A 190 -13.56 -17.30 -4.10
N GLY A 191 -13.06 -18.51 -3.86
CA GLY A 191 -12.80 -19.48 -4.93
C GLY A 191 -11.67 -19.07 -5.89
N LEU A 192 -10.78 -18.18 -5.45
CA LEU A 192 -9.63 -17.71 -6.23
C LEU A 192 -8.40 -18.59 -5.98
N PRO A 193 -7.44 -18.65 -6.94
CA PRO A 193 -6.16 -19.30 -6.72
C PRO A 193 -5.42 -18.67 -5.52
N ALA A 194 -4.77 -19.50 -4.70
CA ALA A 194 -4.01 -19.02 -3.54
C ALA A 194 -2.93 -17.99 -3.93
N LYS A 195 -2.33 -18.12 -5.11
CA LYS A 195 -1.38 -17.14 -5.67
C LYS A 195 -1.98 -15.73 -5.78
N THR A 196 -3.23 -15.62 -6.25
CA THR A 196 -3.94 -14.33 -6.34
C THR A 196 -4.10 -13.72 -4.95
N GLY A 197 -4.44 -14.53 -3.94
CA GLY A 197 -4.54 -14.04 -2.56
C GLY A 197 -3.23 -13.58 -1.96
N LEU A 198 -2.15 -14.32 -2.21
CA LEU A 198 -0.79 -13.94 -1.81
C LEU A 198 -0.33 -12.65 -2.49
N ALA A 199 -0.63 -12.48 -3.79
CA ALA A 199 -0.30 -11.28 -4.54
C ALA A 199 -1.04 -10.05 -3.99
N ILE A 200 -2.37 -10.14 -3.77
CA ILE A 200 -3.17 -9.03 -3.23
C ILE A 200 -2.72 -8.68 -1.81
N ALA A 201 -2.46 -9.67 -0.95
CA ALA A 201 -1.99 -9.44 0.42
C ALA A 201 -0.59 -8.79 0.49
N SER A 202 0.23 -8.97 -0.55
CA SER A 202 1.57 -8.39 -0.63
C SER A 202 1.57 -6.87 -0.89
N GLY A 203 0.40 -6.26 -1.10
CA GLY A 203 0.27 -4.81 -1.22
C GLY A 203 0.70 -4.06 0.04
N TYR A 204 0.52 -4.67 1.22
CA TYR A 204 0.91 -4.13 2.53
C TYR A 204 0.58 -2.64 2.73
N GLY A 205 -0.43 -2.09 2.06
CA GLY A 205 -0.95 -0.73 2.26
C GLY A 205 -0.57 0.24 1.19
N TRP A 206 0.32 -0.18 0.30
CA TRP A 206 0.73 0.64 -0.81
C TRP A 206 -0.29 0.53 -1.94
N TYR A 207 -1.50 1.05 -1.71
CA TYR A 207 -2.65 0.92 -2.60
C TYR A 207 -2.35 1.35 -4.03
N SER A 208 -1.49 2.36 -4.22
CA SER A 208 -1.17 2.87 -5.55
C SER A 208 -0.31 1.92 -6.36
N LEU A 209 0.67 1.27 -5.72
CA LEU A 209 1.54 0.28 -6.35
C LEU A 209 0.84 -1.08 -6.49
N SER A 210 0.13 -1.53 -5.45
CA SER A 210 -0.59 -2.80 -5.47
C SER A 210 -1.72 -2.78 -6.51
N GLY A 211 -2.50 -1.69 -6.59
CA GLY A 211 -3.58 -1.56 -7.56
C GLY A 211 -3.11 -1.72 -9.01
N ILE A 212 -2.02 -1.06 -9.40
CA ILE A 212 -1.53 -1.14 -10.77
C ILE A 212 -0.88 -2.48 -11.11
N LEU A 213 -0.05 -3.03 -10.21
CA LEU A 213 0.63 -4.30 -10.47
C LEU A 213 -0.36 -5.47 -10.55
N ILE A 214 -1.37 -5.48 -9.69
CA ILE A 214 -2.43 -6.48 -9.71
C ILE A 214 -3.34 -6.27 -10.92
N SER A 215 -3.60 -5.02 -11.35
CA SER A 215 -4.37 -4.74 -12.57
C SER A 215 -3.68 -5.26 -13.82
N ASP A 216 -2.37 -5.06 -13.95
CA ASP A 216 -1.60 -5.57 -15.09
C ASP A 216 -1.53 -7.11 -15.11
N ALA A 217 -1.41 -7.74 -13.93
CA ALA A 217 -1.30 -9.19 -13.80
C ALA A 217 -2.63 -9.95 -13.90
N TYR A 218 -3.69 -9.45 -13.25
CA TYR A 218 -4.95 -10.15 -13.06
C TYR A 218 -6.19 -9.37 -13.52
N GLY A 219 -5.99 -8.20 -14.14
CA GLY A 219 -7.05 -7.37 -14.70
C GLY A 219 -7.62 -6.32 -13.73
N PRO A 220 -8.38 -5.35 -14.27
CA PRO A 220 -8.79 -4.14 -13.55
C PRO A 220 -9.75 -4.39 -12.37
N VAL A 221 -10.50 -5.50 -12.37
CA VAL A 221 -11.40 -5.89 -11.26
C VAL A 221 -10.58 -6.24 -10.02
N LEU A 222 -9.60 -7.14 -10.14
CA LEU A 222 -8.74 -7.54 -9.02
C LEU A 222 -7.76 -6.42 -8.64
N GLY A 223 -7.28 -5.64 -9.61
CA GLY A 223 -6.47 -4.44 -9.35
C GLY A 223 -7.21 -3.42 -8.49
N SER A 224 -8.47 -3.13 -8.84
CA SER A 224 -9.32 -2.23 -8.05
C SER A 224 -9.63 -2.81 -6.67
N ALA A 225 -9.86 -4.12 -6.57
CA ALA A 225 -10.06 -4.76 -5.27
C ALA A 225 -8.82 -4.65 -4.37
N ALA A 226 -7.62 -4.82 -4.91
CA ALA A 226 -6.36 -4.63 -4.18
C ALA A 226 -6.18 -3.19 -3.70
N PHE A 227 -6.44 -2.20 -4.57
CA PHE A 227 -6.43 -0.79 -4.22
C PHE A 227 -7.37 -0.48 -3.05
N PHE A 228 -8.64 -0.88 -3.16
CA PHE A 228 -9.64 -0.60 -2.12
C PHE A 228 -9.33 -1.34 -0.81
N ASN A 229 -8.84 -2.58 -0.88
CA ASN A 229 -8.39 -3.32 0.29
C ASN A 229 -7.32 -2.53 1.08
N ASP A 230 -6.29 -2.04 0.39
CA ASP A 230 -5.21 -1.27 1.02
C ASP A 230 -5.66 0.11 1.50
N LEU A 231 -6.52 0.79 0.74
CA LEU A 231 -7.08 2.10 1.09
C LEU A 231 -7.97 2.02 2.34
N VAL A 232 -8.92 1.07 2.38
CA VAL A 232 -9.80 0.86 3.54
C VAL A 232 -8.96 0.51 4.76
N ARG A 233 -7.86 -0.23 4.58
CA ARG A 233 -6.91 -0.51 5.66
C ARG A 233 -6.24 0.73 6.22
N GLU A 234 -5.81 1.64 5.36
CA GLU A 234 -5.23 2.92 5.79
C GLU A 234 -6.25 3.74 6.59
N LEU A 235 -7.46 3.90 6.08
CA LEU A 235 -8.54 4.63 6.74
C LEU A 235 -8.89 4.02 8.11
N ALA A 236 -9.01 2.69 8.18
CA ALA A 236 -9.25 1.98 9.43
C ALA A 236 -8.10 2.22 10.43
N SER A 237 -6.85 2.22 9.96
CA SER A 237 -5.67 2.45 10.79
C SER A 237 -5.63 3.87 11.36
N ILE A 238 -5.93 4.89 10.56
CA ILE A 238 -6.03 6.30 11.01
C ILE A 238 -7.00 6.43 12.19
N ILE A 239 -8.14 5.72 12.13
CA ILE A 239 -9.15 5.74 13.19
C ILE A 239 -8.68 4.96 14.43
N LEU A 240 -8.01 3.83 14.23
CA LEU A 240 -7.64 2.90 15.31
C LEU A 240 -6.34 3.27 16.05
N ILE A 241 -5.40 3.99 15.42
CA ILE A 241 -4.12 4.38 16.06
C ILE A 241 -4.36 5.04 17.43
N PRO A 242 -5.16 6.12 17.59
CA PRO A 242 -5.30 6.80 18.87
C PRO A 242 -5.88 5.91 19.98
N ILE A 243 -6.70 4.92 19.60
CA ILE A 243 -7.36 3.97 20.50
C ILE A 243 -6.34 2.92 20.98
N LEU A 244 -5.49 2.43 20.07
CA LEU A 244 -4.61 1.31 20.32
C LEU A 244 -3.23 1.74 20.85
N ILE A 245 -2.70 2.89 20.44
CA ILE A 245 -1.28 3.25 20.62
C ILE A 245 -0.79 3.22 22.08
N ASN A 246 -1.65 3.55 23.06
CA ASN A 246 -1.26 3.59 24.46
C ASN A 246 -1.17 2.20 25.11
N ARG A 247 -1.92 1.23 24.59
CA ARG A 247 -2.04 -0.12 25.19
C ARG A 247 -1.42 -1.22 24.33
N TYR A 248 -1.53 -1.08 23.01
CA TYR A 248 -1.13 -2.04 21.99
C TYR A 248 -0.32 -1.33 20.91
N ARG A 249 0.87 -0.86 21.30
CA ARG A 249 1.72 0.02 20.47
C ARG A 249 2.22 -0.69 19.22
N SER A 250 2.55 -1.98 19.30
CA SER A 250 2.92 -2.76 18.11
C SER A 250 1.73 -3.03 17.20
N THR A 251 0.53 -3.22 17.75
CA THR A 251 -0.71 -3.33 16.97
C THR A 251 -1.02 -2.03 16.24
N ALA A 252 -0.98 -0.89 16.94
CA ALA A 252 -1.22 0.42 16.34
C ALA A 252 -0.23 0.72 15.20
N LEU A 253 1.04 0.35 15.36
CA LEU A 253 2.04 0.46 14.31
C LEU A 253 1.81 -0.53 13.16
N GLY A 254 1.54 -1.80 13.44
CA GLY A 254 1.50 -2.80 12.39
C GLY A 254 0.27 -2.71 11.47
N LEU A 255 -0.85 -2.17 11.97
CA LEU A 255 -2.06 -2.02 11.15
C LEU A 255 -1.89 -1.02 9.99
N THR A 256 -1.03 -0.01 10.17
CA THR A 256 -0.73 0.97 9.13
C THR A 256 -0.03 0.33 7.93
N GLY A 257 0.82 -0.68 8.17
CA GLY A 257 1.64 -1.30 7.13
C GLY A 257 2.61 -0.29 6.51
N ALA A 258 2.79 -0.35 5.19
CA ALA A 258 3.71 0.51 4.43
C ALA A 258 3.48 2.01 4.66
N THR A 259 2.24 2.42 4.97
CA THR A 259 1.88 3.84 5.15
C THR A 259 2.39 4.44 6.46
N SER A 260 3.13 3.67 7.25
CA SER A 260 3.78 4.11 8.50
C SER A 260 4.93 5.09 8.29
N ILE A 261 5.43 5.23 7.05
CA ILE A 261 6.51 6.14 6.70
C ILE A 261 6.01 7.51 6.19
N ASP A 262 4.76 7.59 5.74
CA ASP A 262 4.18 8.76 5.09
C ASP A 262 2.84 9.19 5.74
N PHE A 263 1.70 8.67 5.28
CA PHE A 263 0.36 9.15 5.63
C PHE A 263 0.02 8.98 7.10
N THR A 264 0.42 7.85 7.69
CA THR A 264 0.11 7.56 9.10
C THR A 264 1.21 7.98 10.06
N LEU A 265 2.39 8.35 9.56
CA LEU A 265 3.54 8.75 10.38
C LEU A 265 3.23 9.97 11.29
N PRO A 266 2.59 11.06 10.81
CA PRO A 266 2.24 12.19 11.67
C PRO A 266 1.31 11.81 12.83
N ILE A 267 0.40 10.86 12.60
CA ILE A 267 -0.55 10.37 13.61
C ILE A 267 0.18 9.51 14.64
N LEU A 268 1.01 8.58 14.17
CA LEU A 268 1.86 7.74 15.03
C LEU A 268 2.76 8.62 15.91
N GLN A 269 3.41 9.64 15.34
CA GLN A 269 4.28 10.55 16.08
C GLN A 269 3.50 11.38 17.12
N ARG A 270 2.32 11.91 16.78
CA ARG A 270 1.51 12.72 17.71
C ARG A 270 0.91 11.91 18.84
N CYS A 271 0.36 10.74 18.54
CA CYS A 271 -0.31 9.91 19.53
C CYS A 271 0.68 9.02 20.31
N GLY A 272 1.75 8.55 19.66
CA GLY A 272 2.76 7.65 20.22
C GLY A 272 4.07 8.32 20.64
N GLY A 273 4.23 9.62 20.41
CA GLY A 273 5.45 10.38 20.71
C GLY A 273 6.61 10.08 19.74
N ALA A 274 7.72 10.82 19.88
CA ALA A 274 8.89 10.67 19.00
C ALA A 274 9.53 9.26 19.04
N GLY A 275 9.34 8.51 20.13
CA GLY A 275 9.92 7.18 20.30
C GLY A 275 9.39 6.11 19.34
N ILE A 276 8.21 6.29 18.74
CA ILE A 276 7.67 5.33 17.76
C ILE A 276 8.20 5.57 16.34
N VAL A 277 8.66 6.79 16.04
CA VAL A 277 9.05 7.23 14.69
C VAL A 277 10.10 6.31 14.07
N PRO A 278 11.22 5.95 14.74
CA PRO A 278 12.21 5.07 14.12
C PRO A 278 11.64 3.68 13.78
N ALA A 279 10.77 3.13 14.64
CA ALA A 279 10.14 1.84 14.37
C ALA A 279 9.13 1.94 13.21
N ALA A 280 8.41 3.06 13.12
CA ALA A 280 7.45 3.33 12.05
C ALA A 280 8.13 3.42 10.68
N ILE A 281 9.26 4.12 10.60
CA ILE A 281 10.00 4.23 9.34
C ILE A 281 10.59 2.87 8.95
N VAL A 282 11.19 2.11 9.88
CA VAL A 282 11.72 0.76 9.60
C VAL A 282 10.62 -0.19 9.16
N HIS A 283 9.48 -0.17 9.85
CA HIS A 283 8.32 -1.01 9.53
C HIS A 283 7.83 -0.76 8.10
N GLY A 284 7.58 0.50 7.78
CA GLY A 284 7.06 0.91 6.47
C GLY A 284 8.06 0.60 5.36
N PHE A 285 9.33 0.94 5.57
CA PHE A 285 10.40 0.67 4.60
C PHE A 285 10.52 -0.82 4.26
N ILE A 286 10.51 -1.72 5.26
CA ILE A 286 10.59 -3.17 5.02
C ILE A 286 9.40 -3.63 4.18
N LEU A 287 8.18 -3.23 4.55
CA LEU A 287 6.98 -3.62 3.82
C LEU A 287 6.98 -3.06 2.39
N SER A 288 7.33 -1.78 2.20
CA SER A 288 7.47 -1.15 0.89
C SER A 288 8.50 -1.85 0.00
N LEU A 289 9.59 -2.36 0.57
CA LEU A 289 10.58 -3.15 -0.18
C LEU A 289 10.04 -4.54 -0.55
N MET A 290 9.30 -5.18 0.36
CA MET A 290 8.72 -6.50 0.13
C MET A 290 7.59 -6.47 -0.90
N THR A 291 6.79 -5.40 -0.96
CA THR A 291 5.62 -5.28 -1.83
C THR A 291 5.90 -5.61 -3.31
N PRO A 292 6.76 -4.88 -4.03
CA PRO A 292 6.99 -5.14 -5.46
C PRO A 292 7.61 -6.53 -5.69
N LEU A 293 8.48 -6.99 -4.79
CA LEU A 293 9.14 -8.29 -4.89
C LEU A 293 8.14 -9.44 -4.75
N PHE A 294 7.27 -9.37 -3.75
CA PHE A 294 6.31 -10.43 -3.46
C PHE A 294 5.16 -10.43 -4.46
N ILE A 295 4.65 -9.24 -4.84
CA ILE A 295 3.65 -9.17 -5.91
C ILE A 295 4.21 -9.79 -7.18
N ALA A 296 5.42 -9.40 -7.62
CA ALA A 296 6.05 -9.97 -8.79
C ALA A 296 6.23 -11.49 -8.68
N PHE A 297 6.64 -11.99 -7.50
CA PHE A 297 6.82 -13.43 -7.28
C PHE A 297 5.50 -14.23 -7.36
N PHE A 298 4.40 -13.69 -6.83
CA PHE A 298 3.11 -14.40 -6.80
C PHE A 298 2.28 -14.23 -8.07
N THR A 299 2.55 -13.21 -8.89
CA THR A 299 1.87 -13.01 -10.19
C THR A 299 2.46 -13.81 -11.34
N GLN A 300 3.49 -14.63 -11.09
CA GLN A 300 4.08 -15.57 -12.05
C GLN A 300 3.39 -16.93 -12.14
#